data_AF-A0A959C9X0-F1
#
_entry.id   AF-A0A959C9X0-F1
#
_cell.length_a   1.000
_cell.length_b   1.000
_cell.length_c   1.000
_cell.angle_alpha   90.00
_cell.angle_beta   90.00
_cell.angle_gamma   90.00
#
_symmetry.space_group_name_H-M   'P 1'
#
loop_
_entity.id
_entity.type
_entity.pdbx_description
1 polymer ?
#
loop_
_entity_poly.entity_id
_entity_poly.type
_entity_poly.pdbx_seq_one_letter_code
_entity_poly.pdbx_strand_id
1 'polypeptide(L)'
;AYDRDLSTKLGSGESVYILGYTDGTSFQEGSRLQPLYSESKVAQSGLVNGLINVTDRNFGPGNSGGPVFVLRDGTPTVVGIVAAMVGSSVGVIVPVKYIR
;
A
#
# COMPACT_ATOMS: atom_id res chain seq x y z
N ALA A 1 -4.48 -4.86 12.70
CA ALA A 1 -4.38 -6.33 12.52
C ALA A 1 -3.91 -6.62 11.09
N TYR A 2 -3.57 -7.86 10.72
CA TYR A 2 -3.33 -8.25 9.33
C TYR A 2 -4.24 -9.40 8.92
N ASP A 3 -4.58 -9.49 7.64
CA ASP A 3 -5.45 -10.56 7.12
C ASP A 3 -4.86 -11.13 5.83
N ARG A 4 -4.41 -12.39 5.92
CA ARG A 4 -3.77 -13.11 4.81
C ARG A 4 -4.76 -13.49 3.73
N ASP A 5 -5.98 -13.86 4.08
CA ASP A 5 -6.98 -14.27 3.09
C ASP A 5 -7.50 -13.06 2.33
N LEU A 6 -7.79 -11.97 3.04
CA LEU A 6 -8.21 -10.71 2.46
C LEU A 6 -7.18 -10.15 1.48
N SER A 7 -5.88 -10.27 1.80
CA SER A 7 -4.79 -9.83 0.91
C SER A 7 -4.79 -10.50 -0.47
N THR A 8 -5.58 -11.56 -0.68
CA THR A 8 -5.69 -12.25 -1.97
C THR A 8 -6.97 -11.99 -2.72
N LYS A 9 -7.93 -11.29 -2.10
CA LYS A 9 -9.33 -11.21 -2.57
C LYS A 9 -9.85 -9.78 -2.75
N LEU A 10 -8.96 -8.77 -2.66
CA LEU A 10 -9.36 -7.37 -2.85
C LEU A 10 -9.98 -7.17 -4.24
N GLY A 11 -11.05 -6.39 -4.31
CA GLY A 11 -11.75 -6.11 -5.55
C GLY A 11 -11.15 -4.92 -6.29
N SER A 12 -11.21 -4.90 -7.63
CA SER A 12 -10.87 -3.73 -8.42
C SER A 12 -11.67 -2.50 -7.99
N GLY A 13 -11.02 -1.34 -7.89
CA GLY A 13 -11.62 -0.08 -7.43
C GLY A 13 -11.72 0.04 -5.92
N GLU A 14 -11.36 -0.99 -5.15
CA GLU A 14 -11.33 -0.92 -3.70
C GLU A 14 -10.23 0.03 -3.21
N SER A 15 -10.52 0.83 -2.20
CA SER A 15 -9.54 1.69 -1.54
C SER A 15 -8.57 0.89 -0.69
N VAL A 16 -7.29 1.16 -0.88
CA VAL A 16 -6.23 0.81 0.05
C VAL A 16 -5.52 2.08 0.52
N TYR A 17 -5.00 2.04 1.72
CA TYR A 17 -4.30 3.15 2.36
C TYR A 17 -2.86 2.75 2.64
N ILE A 18 -1.95 3.70 2.45
CA ILE A 18 -0.53 3.52 2.64
C ILE A 18 -0.04 4.58 3.62
N LEU A 19 0.78 4.14 4.58
CA LEU A 19 1.55 5.00 5.47
C LEU A 19 3.04 4.83 5.16
N GLY A 20 3.74 5.92 4.89
CA GLY A 20 5.19 5.87 4.79
C GLY A 20 5.83 7.20 4.43
N TYR A 21 7.14 7.15 4.20
CA TYR A 21 7.98 8.33 4.00
C TYR A 21 8.41 8.43 2.54
N THR A 22 7.45 8.75 1.66
CA THR A 22 7.76 9.07 0.26
C THR A 22 8.80 10.19 0.22
N ASP A 23 9.84 10.03 -0.60
CA ASP A 23 10.98 10.92 -0.73
C ASP A 23 11.74 11.17 0.59
N GLY A 24 11.66 10.20 1.52
CA GLY A 24 12.44 10.19 2.75
C GLY A 24 12.15 11.39 3.65
N THR A 25 13.19 12.16 3.99
CA THR A 25 13.10 13.32 4.87
C THR A 25 12.77 14.62 4.16
N SER A 26 12.61 14.63 2.84
CA SER A 26 12.34 15.85 2.06
C SER A 26 11.02 16.53 2.44
N PHE A 27 10.04 15.78 2.92
CA PHE A 27 8.76 16.30 3.43
C PHE A 27 8.68 16.39 4.95
N GLN A 28 9.79 16.18 5.66
CA GLN A 28 9.80 16.02 7.11
C GLN A 28 10.31 17.27 7.81
N GLU A 29 9.71 17.61 8.94
CA GLU A 29 10.27 18.60 9.86
C GLU A 29 11.32 17.91 10.74
N GLY A 30 12.52 18.51 10.88
CA GLY A 30 13.71 17.81 11.39
C GLY A 30 13.56 17.12 12.76
N SER A 31 12.69 17.62 13.64
CA SER A 31 12.44 17.00 14.96
C SER A 31 11.14 16.20 15.05
N ARG A 32 10.32 16.17 13.99
CA ARG A 32 8.99 15.55 13.99
C ARG A 32 8.72 14.82 12.69
N LEU A 33 9.11 13.55 12.67
CA LEU A 33 8.80 12.66 11.56
C LEU A 33 7.30 12.30 11.59
N GLN A 34 6.62 12.54 10.47
CA GLN A 34 5.25 12.09 10.24
C GLN A 34 5.14 11.36 8.90
N PRO A 35 4.60 10.13 8.88
CA PRO A 35 4.38 9.41 7.64
C PRO A 35 3.29 10.11 6.82
N LEU A 36 3.44 10.09 5.51
CA LEU A 36 2.38 10.46 4.59
C LEU A 36 1.28 9.40 4.63
N TYR A 37 0.04 9.86 4.84
CA TYR A 37 -1.16 9.06 4.67
C TYR A 37 -1.68 9.24 3.25
N SER A 38 -1.74 8.15 2.49
CA SER A 38 -2.16 8.18 1.08
C SER A 38 -3.19 7.10 0.80
N GLU A 39 -4.07 7.36 -0.16
CA GLU A 39 -5.06 6.41 -0.67
C GLU A 39 -4.70 6.03 -2.10
N SER A 40 -4.84 4.74 -2.44
CA SER A 40 -4.76 4.21 -3.79
C SER A 40 -5.92 3.26 -4.05
N LYS A 41 -6.15 2.94 -5.33
CA LYS A 41 -7.21 2.00 -5.74
C LYS A 41 -6.62 0.70 -6.21
N VAL A 42 -7.20 -0.42 -5.82
CA VAL A 42 -6.84 -1.73 -6.36
C VAL A 42 -7.13 -1.73 -7.87
N ALA A 43 -6.10 -1.95 -8.67
CA ALA A 43 -6.17 -1.84 -10.12
C ALA A 43 -6.89 -3.04 -10.75
N GLN A 44 -6.68 -4.23 -10.19
CA GLN A 44 -7.20 -5.49 -10.71
C GLN A 44 -7.65 -6.36 -9.53
N SER A 45 -8.80 -7.03 -9.66
CA SER A 45 -9.32 -7.90 -8.61
C SER A 45 -8.41 -9.09 -8.35
N GLY A 46 -8.19 -9.40 -7.08
CA GLY A 46 -7.33 -10.50 -6.64
C GLY A 46 -5.84 -10.24 -6.88
N LEU A 47 -5.05 -11.32 -6.90
CA LEU A 47 -3.63 -11.25 -7.20
C LEU A 47 -3.37 -11.40 -8.69
N VAL A 48 -2.54 -10.53 -9.24
CA VAL A 48 -2.02 -10.63 -10.61
C VAL A 48 -0.52 -10.91 -10.53
N ASN A 49 -0.10 -12.06 -11.04
CA ASN A 49 1.27 -12.58 -10.87
C ASN A 49 1.72 -12.62 -9.39
N GLY A 50 0.79 -12.90 -8.48
CA GLY A 50 1.05 -12.96 -7.05
C GLY A 50 1.12 -11.60 -6.35
N LEU A 51 0.83 -10.49 -7.03
CA LEU A 51 0.93 -9.14 -6.47
C LEU A 51 -0.43 -8.45 -6.47
N ILE A 52 -0.60 -7.47 -5.57
CA ILE A 52 -1.72 -6.54 -5.64
C ILE A 52 -1.21 -5.33 -6.42
N ASN A 53 -1.84 -5.06 -7.56
CA ASN A 53 -1.56 -3.87 -8.35
C ASN A 53 -2.49 -2.75 -7.92
N VAL A 54 -1.98 -1.52 -7.81
CA VAL A 54 -2.78 -0.34 -7.47
C VAL A 54 -2.57 0.79 -8.48
N THR A 55 -3.63 1.56 -8.74
CA THR A 55 -3.60 2.84 -9.47
C THR A 55 -3.86 3.98 -8.50
N ASP A 56 -3.88 5.21 -9.01
CA ASP A 56 -3.87 6.43 -8.19
C ASP A 56 -2.73 6.34 -7.17
N ARG A 57 -1.55 5.98 -7.68
CA ARG A 57 -0.35 5.76 -6.90
C ARG A 57 0.08 7.08 -6.27
N ASN A 58 -0.36 7.29 -5.04
CA ASN A 58 -0.08 8.48 -4.24
C ASN A 58 1.11 8.25 -3.29
N PHE A 59 2.05 7.39 -3.69
CA PHE A 59 3.32 7.14 -3.02
C PHE A 59 4.47 7.09 -4.02
N GLY A 60 5.68 7.38 -3.55
CA GLY A 60 6.89 7.45 -4.38
C GLY A 60 8.07 6.66 -3.81
N PRO A 61 9.30 6.94 -4.30
CA PRO A 61 10.53 6.37 -3.75
C PRO A 61 10.62 6.54 -2.22
N GLY A 62 11.26 5.62 -1.53
CA GLY A 62 11.37 5.67 -0.05
C GLY A 62 10.16 5.13 0.70
N ASN A 63 9.03 4.87 0.03
CA ASN A 63 7.85 4.27 0.65
C ASN A 63 7.92 2.71 0.68
N SER A 64 8.92 2.09 0.03
CA SER A 64 9.13 0.64 0.03
C SER A 64 9.18 0.07 1.45
N GLY A 65 8.49 -1.05 1.67
CA GLY A 65 8.30 -1.67 2.98
C GLY A 65 7.18 -1.04 3.83
N GLY A 66 6.65 0.12 3.43
CA GLY A 66 5.53 0.77 4.10
C GLY A 66 4.27 -0.10 4.09
N PRO A 67 3.50 -0.13 5.20
CA PRO A 67 2.29 -0.95 5.29
C PRO A 67 1.20 -0.44 4.36
N VAL A 68 0.50 -1.39 3.75
CA VAL A 68 -0.73 -1.16 2.99
C VAL A 68 -1.88 -1.84 3.71
N PHE A 69 -2.94 -1.11 3.98
CA PHE A 69 -4.08 -1.58 4.73
C PHE A 69 -5.39 -1.14 4.10
N VAL A 70 -6.45 -1.89 4.37
CA VAL A 70 -7.82 -1.48 4.10
C VAL A 70 -8.48 -1.05 5.40
N LEU A 71 -9.50 -0.21 5.30
CA LEU A 71 -10.40 0.07 6.41
C LEU A 71 -11.64 -0.82 6.28
N ARG A 72 -11.93 -1.59 7.33
CA ARG A 72 -13.15 -2.39 7.47
C ARG A 72 -13.81 -2.00 8.77
N ASP A 73 -15.00 -1.40 8.68
CA ASP A 73 -15.75 -0.91 9.84
C ASP A 73 -14.90 -0.01 10.76
N GLY A 74 -14.10 0.88 10.15
CA GLY A 74 -13.18 1.78 10.84
C GLY A 74 -11.89 1.13 11.37
N THR A 75 -11.76 -0.19 11.26
CA THR A 75 -10.57 -0.93 11.70
C THR A 75 -9.55 -1.07 10.57
N PRO A 76 -8.29 -0.63 10.77
CA PRO A 76 -7.23 -0.84 9.80
C PRO A 76 -6.72 -2.30 9.83
N THR A 77 -6.83 -2.94 8.67
CA THR A 77 -6.34 -4.30 8.42
C THR A 77 -5.28 -4.30 7.34
N VAL A 78 -4.05 -4.65 7.72
CA VAL A 78 -2.89 -4.73 6.83
C VAL A 78 -3.09 -5.89 5.85
N VAL A 79 -2.95 -5.57 4.56
CA VAL A 79 -3.09 -6.49 3.43
C VAL A 79 -1.81 -6.61 2.62
N GLY A 80 -0.84 -5.73 2.78
CA GLY A 80 0.46 -5.87 2.12
C GLY A 80 1.50 -4.85 2.55
N ILE A 81 2.61 -4.84 1.83
CA ILE A 81 3.65 -3.82 1.92
C ILE A 81 3.95 -3.26 0.53
N VAL A 82 4.27 -1.97 0.46
CA VAL A 82 4.75 -1.33 -0.77
C VAL A 82 6.04 -2.01 -1.21
N ALA A 83 6.09 -2.48 -2.45
CA ALA A 83 7.27 -3.13 -2.99
C ALA A 83 7.95 -2.28 -4.05
N ALA A 84 7.19 -1.87 -5.07
CA ALA A 84 7.73 -1.20 -6.24
C ALA A 84 6.70 -0.28 -6.92
N MET A 85 7.18 0.41 -7.95
CA MET A 85 6.40 1.28 -8.82
C MET A 85 6.69 0.88 -10.26
N VAL A 86 5.66 0.85 -11.12
CA VAL A 86 5.77 0.52 -12.54
C VAL A 86 5.23 1.68 -13.35
N GLY A 87 6.11 2.29 -14.16
CA GLY A 87 5.78 3.51 -14.88
C GLY A 87 5.40 4.66 -13.94
N SER A 88 4.52 5.55 -14.40
CA SER A 88 4.10 6.73 -13.65
C SER A 88 2.86 6.52 -12.80
N SER A 89 2.05 5.48 -13.02
CA SER A 89 0.70 5.38 -12.43
C SER A 89 0.44 4.12 -11.61
N VAL A 90 1.24 3.05 -11.78
CA VAL A 90 0.99 1.76 -11.13
C VAL A 90 1.92 1.54 -9.95
N GLY A 91 1.33 1.21 -8.81
CA GLY A 91 2.02 0.73 -7.62
C GLY A 91 1.90 -0.79 -7.48
N VAL A 92 2.93 -1.41 -6.93
CA VAL A 92 3.01 -2.86 -6.72
C VAL A 92 3.16 -3.14 -5.23
N ILE A 93 2.24 -3.95 -4.71
CA ILE A 93 2.17 -4.34 -3.31
C ILE A 93 2.40 -5.85 -3.18
N VAL A 94 3.29 -6.23 -2.27
CA VAL A 94 3.45 -7.64 -1.87
C VAL A 94 2.39 -7.94 -0.81
N PRO A 95 1.48 -8.91 -1.05
CA PRO A 95 0.43 -9.23 -0.09
C PRO A 95 1.01 -9.87 1.18
N VAL A 96 0.42 -9.58 2.35
CA VAL A 96 0.86 -10.15 3.65
C VAL A 96 0.75 -11.67 3.69
N LYS A 97 0.02 -12.30 2.76
CA LYS A 97 0.05 -13.76 2.56
C LYS A 97 1.47 -14.32 2.43
N TYR A 98 2.41 -13.58 1.87
CA TYR A 98 3.79 -14.05 1.66
C TYR A 98 4.78 -13.59 2.74
N ILE A 99 4.33 -12.87 3.77
CA ILE A 99 5.19 -12.31 4.82
C ILE A 99 5.10 -13.20 6.07
N ARG A 100 6.26 -13.56 6.62
CA ARG A 100 6.40 -14.45 7.78
C ARG A 100 6.63 -13.67 9.06
#